data_AF-A0ABD3IA75-F1
#
_entry.id   AF-A0ABD3IA75-F1
#
_cell.length_a   1.000
_cell.length_b   1.000
_cell.length_c   1.000
_cell.angle_alpha   90.00
_cell.angle_beta   90.00
_cell.angle_gamma   90.00
#
_symmetry.space_group_name_H-M   'P 1'
#
loop_
_entity.id
_entity.type
_entity.pdbx_description
1 polymer ?
#
loop_
_entity_poly.entity_id
_entity_poly.type
_entity_poly.pdbx_seq_one_letter_code
_entity_poly.pdbx_strand_id
1 'polypeptide(L)'
;MDRLLEVKQAEVTIDFELRTKCRTRINMKNLMHTMPVAFKVQSTSPKMFSVRPPNGCIPPLGDFSLEVVLVPQDELPESFPCTRENFFIKSAMAPGGFATERIPAEWFSVRKKHVFLDAKLRVVFSGAFLLRHLVARGEIENVRFVIQRKSHPNKPDDQTGRTALHIAAMSGNVEMVELLLDAGAIVDVISKTGQTPLLEAVYMGHLDIVLSLLERGASPEARNSIGWTSIHLAALRNYVDIVRLLIERGALLEAPDREGRTALHSAVTAGHFDCVKVLLEAGADPDLRSVDGRTALYRAAAKGDSRLVELLLEWGAHKNVKAVDGKSPYDIAAEKGHAAVLSALRRGNGLMTAARRGNLEMVRRHLGRGAEVSDGDQYGWTALHCAAFNGHGEVVDELLAYGADVDCRDVEGHTPLHCAVEAGNKEVVQLLIGRGADVEAKSVRGTTPLNIAVLMKNAALLRFLLNSANGAFIQIVGASDGCTVPVEANSPRLIRWERQGRRNSLVCV
;
A
#
# COMPACT_ATOMS: atom_id res chain seq x y z
N MET A 1 3.83 19.14 -47.22
CA MET A 1 4.51 17.84 -46.95
C MET A 1 3.46 16.92 -46.36
N ASP A 2 2.59 16.43 -47.23
CA ASP A 2 1.18 16.28 -46.84
C ASP A 2 0.92 14.82 -46.51
N ARG A 3 0.66 14.56 -45.23
CA ARG A 3 0.69 13.21 -44.66
C ARG A 3 -0.61 12.45 -44.95
N LEU A 4 -0.72 11.92 -46.16
CA LEU A 4 -1.72 10.91 -46.51
C LEU A 4 -1.40 9.59 -45.77
N LEU A 5 -1.88 9.50 -44.53
CA LEU A 5 -1.93 8.28 -43.74
C LEU A 5 -3.08 7.40 -44.25
N GLU A 6 -2.77 6.39 -45.06
CA GLU A 6 -3.69 5.26 -45.26
C GLU A 6 -3.49 4.22 -44.14
N VAL A 7 -4.60 3.75 -43.56
CA VAL A 7 -4.58 2.63 -42.62
C VAL A 7 -5.54 1.57 -43.15
N LYS A 8 -5.01 0.41 -43.52
CA LYS A 8 -5.75 -0.68 -44.16
C LYS A 8 -5.68 -1.94 -43.28
N GLN A 9 -6.66 -2.04 -42.39
CA GLN A 9 -7.09 -3.19 -41.54
C GLN A 9 -6.05 -3.87 -40.63
N ALA A 10 -4.80 -4.09 -41.05
CA ALA A 10 -3.69 -4.55 -40.22
C ALA A 10 -2.47 -3.62 -40.27
N GLU A 11 -2.37 -2.80 -41.33
CA GLU A 11 -1.17 -2.03 -41.67
C GLU A 11 -1.44 -0.53 -41.77
N VAL A 12 -0.57 0.27 -41.18
CA VAL A 12 -0.51 1.72 -41.38
C VAL A 12 0.59 2.01 -42.39
N THR A 13 0.19 2.61 -43.51
CA THR A 13 1.07 3.02 -44.60
C THR A 13 1.38 4.51 -44.47
N ILE A 14 2.66 4.83 -44.31
CA ILE A 14 3.18 6.19 -44.53
C ILE A 14 3.94 6.18 -45.85
N ASP A 15 3.33 6.75 -46.89
CA ASP A 15 3.98 6.97 -48.18
C ASP A 15 4.70 8.33 -48.16
N PHE A 16 6.04 8.32 -48.11
CA PHE A 16 6.84 9.54 -48.25
C PHE A 16 7.10 9.84 -49.74
N GLU A 17 6.57 10.95 -50.27
CA GLU A 17 6.83 11.38 -51.65
C GLU A 17 8.11 12.24 -51.73
N LEU A 18 9.24 11.60 -52.06
CA LEU A 18 10.56 12.23 -52.13
C LEU A 18 10.78 12.98 -53.45
N ARG A 19 10.13 14.15 -53.61
CA ARG A 19 10.35 15.07 -54.75
C ARG A 19 11.71 15.79 -54.69
N THR A 20 12.81 15.05 -54.61
CA THR A 20 14.16 15.62 -54.65
C THR A 20 14.66 15.76 -56.07
N LYS A 21 14.33 16.89 -56.72
CA LYS A 21 15.28 17.50 -57.66
C LYS A 21 16.42 18.16 -56.87
N CYS A 22 17.09 17.36 -56.06
CA CYS A 22 18.44 17.56 -55.55
C CYS A 22 19.02 16.17 -55.23
N ARG A 23 20.22 15.84 -55.74
CA ARG A 23 21.18 14.98 -55.01
C ARG A 23 21.14 15.46 -53.53
N THR A 24 21.06 14.65 -52.48
CA THR A 24 21.02 15.20 -51.09
C THR A 24 21.51 14.21 -50.03
N ARG A 25 22.18 14.70 -48.97
CA ARG A 25 22.66 13.89 -47.83
C ARG A 25 21.54 13.73 -46.79
N ILE A 26 20.73 12.68 -46.91
CA ILE A 26 19.76 12.34 -45.87
C ILE A 26 20.52 11.70 -44.69
N ASN A 27 20.91 12.52 -43.71
CA ASN A 27 21.59 12.07 -42.50
C ASN A 27 20.57 11.45 -41.51
N MET A 28 20.20 10.20 -41.73
CA MET A 28 19.17 9.49 -40.95
C MET A 28 19.53 9.18 -39.49
N LYS A 29 20.71 9.60 -38.98
CA LYS A 29 21.15 9.28 -37.60
C LYS A 29 20.09 9.59 -36.54
N ASN A 30 19.39 10.73 -36.66
CA ASN A 30 18.40 11.16 -35.67
C ASN A 30 17.05 10.41 -35.76
N LEU A 31 16.85 9.53 -36.75
CA LEU A 31 15.63 8.74 -36.92
C LEU A 31 15.80 7.24 -36.59
N MET A 32 17.04 6.72 -36.61
CA MET A 32 17.28 5.26 -36.61
C MET A 32 17.66 4.66 -35.24
N HIS A 33 17.49 5.37 -34.13
CA HIS A 33 17.97 4.91 -32.82
C HIS A 33 17.09 3.87 -32.10
N THR A 34 15.86 3.59 -32.56
CA THR A 34 14.89 2.77 -31.80
C THR A 34 13.98 1.83 -32.63
N MET A 35 14.16 1.71 -33.95
CA MET A 35 13.21 0.96 -34.81
C MET A 35 13.87 -0.05 -35.76
N PRO A 36 13.45 -1.34 -35.76
CA PRO A 36 13.66 -2.23 -36.90
C PRO A 36 12.69 -1.82 -38.03
N VAL A 37 13.21 -1.60 -39.24
CA VAL A 37 12.42 -1.17 -40.40
C VAL A 37 12.67 -2.12 -41.57
N ALA A 38 11.59 -2.70 -42.11
CA ALA A 38 11.62 -3.44 -43.37
C ALA A 38 11.40 -2.47 -44.55
N PHE A 39 12.15 -2.65 -45.63
CA PHE A 39 12.11 -1.77 -46.80
C PHE A 39 11.60 -2.51 -48.04
N LYS A 40 10.45 -2.10 -48.59
CA LYS A 40 9.93 -2.59 -49.88
C LYS A 40 10.12 -1.49 -50.93
N VAL A 41 11.12 -1.64 -51.79
CA VAL A 41 11.44 -0.67 -52.86
C VAL A 41 10.74 -1.10 -54.14
N GLN A 42 9.80 -0.30 -54.64
CA GLN A 42 9.25 -0.46 -55.99
C GLN A 42 10.11 0.32 -57.00
N SER A 43 10.42 -0.34 -58.14
CA SER A 43 10.94 0.31 -59.35
C SER A 43 9.84 0.27 -60.40
N THR A 44 9.59 1.40 -61.05
CA THR A 44 8.66 1.51 -62.20
C THR A 44 9.31 1.11 -63.54
N SER A 45 10.56 0.61 -63.53
CA SER A 45 11.24 0.10 -64.71
C SER A 45 11.51 -1.42 -64.63
N PRO A 46 11.01 -2.25 -65.58
CA PRO A 46 11.01 -3.72 -65.46
C PRO A 46 12.30 -4.41 -65.94
N LYS A 47 13.45 -3.72 -65.96
CA LYS A 47 14.73 -4.29 -66.43
C LYS A 47 15.91 -3.81 -65.57
N MET A 48 16.86 -4.72 -65.32
CA MET A 48 18.14 -4.52 -64.61
C MET A 48 18.10 -4.36 -63.08
N PHE A 49 17.53 -5.32 -62.35
CA PHE A 49 18.04 -5.67 -61.01
C PHE A 49 18.14 -7.19 -60.82
N SER A 50 19.27 -7.64 -60.28
CA SER A 50 19.55 -9.01 -59.84
C SER A 50 20.22 -8.91 -58.48
N VAL A 51 19.66 -9.56 -57.46
CA VAL A 51 20.15 -9.47 -56.08
C VAL A 51 20.58 -10.85 -55.61
N ARG A 52 21.83 -10.97 -55.14
CA ARG A 52 22.32 -12.10 -54.33
C ARG A 52 22.87 -11.54 -53.02
N PRO A 53 22.67 -12.21 -51.87
CA PRO A 53 23.28 -11.81 -50.61
C PRO A 53 24.80 -12.07 -50.63
N PRO A 54 25.64 -11.28 -49.91
CA PRO A 54 27.10 -11.44 -49.97
C PRO A 54 27.64 -12.69 -49.27
N ASN A 55 26.98 -13.16 -48.21
CA ASN A 55 27.39 -14.32 -47.41
C ASN A 55 26.18 -15.23 -47.15
N GLY A 56 26.34 -16.54 -47.34
CA GLY A 56 25.26 -17.51 -47.17
C GLY A 56 25.14 -18.03 -45.73
N CYS A 57 24.27 -17.40 -44.93
CA CYS A 57 23.77 -17.95 -43.67
C CYS A 57 22.26 -17.70 -43.57
N ILE A 58 21.46 -18.76 -43.38
CA ILE A 58 20.03 -18.68 -43.11
C ILE A 58 19.76 -19.29 -41.72
N PRO A 59 19.46 -18.47 -40.70
CA PRO A 59 18.74 -18.91 -39.52
C PRO A 59 17.22 -18.79 -39.74
N PRO A 60 16.38 -19.70 -39.20
CA PRO A 60 14.94 -19.69 -39.42
C PRO A 60 14.22 -18.69 -38.52
N LEU A 61 13.19 -17.99 -39.02
CA LEU A 61 12.15 -17.33 -38.22
C LEU A 61 11.02 -16.75 -39.11
N GLY A 62 9.77 -17.17 -38.86
CA GLY A 62 8.52 -16.42 -39.16
C GLY A 62 8.15 -16.17 -40.63
N ASP A 63 6.95 -16.61 -41.02
CA ASP A 63 6.40 -16.47 -42.37
C ASP A 63 6.38 -15.02 -42.92
N PHE A 64 6.90 -14.84 -44.13
CA PHE A 64 6.79 -13.61 -44.92
C PHE A 64 6.29 -13.91 -46.34
N SER A 65 4.98 -13.82 -46.57
CA SER A 65 4.37 -13.90 -47.90
C SER A 65 4.53 -12.59 -48.68
N LEU A 66 5.16 -12.65 -49.86
CA LEU A 66 5.49 -11.46 -50.65
C LEU A 66 4.47 -11.22 -51.78
N GLU A 67 3.42 -10.46 -51.48
CA GLU A 67 2.36 -10.14 -52.45
C GLU A 67 2.62 -8.81 -53.20
N VAL A 68 2.06 -8.70 -54.41
CA VAL A 68 2.24 -7.56 -55.34
C VAL A 68 0.88 -7.13 -55.88
N VAL A 69 0.51 -5.86 -55.66
CA VAL A 69 -0.74 -5.26 -56.13
C VAL A 69 -0.41 -4.05 -57.02
N LEU A 70 -1.16 -3.93 -58.13
CA LEU A 70 -1.04 -2.85 -59.12
C LEU A 70 -2.27 -1.95 -59.08
N VAL A 71 -2.10 -0.66 -59.35
CA VAL A 71 -3.19 0.31 -59.58
C VAL A 71 -2.78 1.25 -60.73
N PRO A 72 -3.67 1.57 -61.70
CA PRO A 72 -3.38 2.50 -62.81
C PRO A 72 -3.17 3.97 -62.40
N GLN A 73 -2.87 4.84 -63.37
CA GLN A 73 -2.23 6.14 -63.17
C GLN A 73 -3.06 7.35 -63.66
N ASP A 74 -4.39 7.22 -63.73
CA ASP A 74 -5.27 8.18 -64.41
C ASP A 74 -5.96 9.19 -63.47
N GLU A 75 -5.20 9.93 -62.65
CA GLU A 75 -5.68 11.15 -61.96
C GLU A 75 -4.52 11.96 -61.32
N LEU A 76 -3.98 12.98 -62.02
CA LEU A 76 -3.37 14.22 -61.47
C LEU A 76 -2.73 15.10 -62.57
N PRO A 77 -2.94 16.45 -62.61
CA PRO A 77 -2.35 17.33 -63.65
C PRO A 77 -0.89 17.78 -63.45
N GLU A 78 -0.34 18.46 -64.46
CA GLU A 78 1.08 18.83 -64.63
C GLU A 78 1.54 20.11 -63.87
N SER A 79 2.82 20.20 -63.44
CA SER A 79 3.75 21.35 -63.71
C SER A 79 5.11 21.43 -62.92
N PHE A 80 6.25 21.53 -63.66
CA PHE A 80 7.44 22.41 -63.44
C PHE A 80 8.49 22.18 -62.25
N PRO A 81 9.73 22.79 -62.19
CA PRO A 81 10.99 22.03 -61.86
C PRO A 81 12.21 22.66 -61.04
N CYS A 82 13.21 21.80 -60.64
CA CYS A 82 14.68 21.99 -60.30
C CYS A 82 15.13 21.95 -58.78
N THR A 83 16.40 21.74 -58.31
CA THR A 83 17.80 21.73 -58.88
C THR A 83 18.82 20.58 -58.44
N ARG A 84 19.76 20.68 -57.43
CA ARG A 84 20.92 19.72 -57.19
C ARG A 84 21.69 19.69 -55.80
N GLU A 85 22.58 18.68 -55.57
CA GLU A 85 23.67 18.43 -54.53
C GLU A 85 23.38 18.12 -53.00
N ASN A 86 23.88 17.07 -52.25
CA ASN A 86 24.78 15.87 -52.45
C ASN A 86 24.79 14.74 -51.32
N PHE A 87 24.82 13.41 -51.63
CA PHE A 87 25.47 12.20 -50.95
C PHE A 87 24.87 11.29 -49.77
N PHE A 88 25.72 10.60 -48.96
CA PHE A 88 25.57 9.26 -48.25
C PHE A 88 26.33 9.19 -46.85
N ILE A 89 26.30 8.23 -45.88
CA ILE A 89 25.61 6.92 -45.52
C ILE A 89 25.86 6.51 -44.00
N LYS A 90 25.45 5.29 -43.54
CA LYS A 90 25.61 4.52 -42.23
C LYS A 90 27.02 4.52 -41.54
N SER A 91 27.33 4.12 -40.27
CA SER A 91 26.73 3.48 -39.04
C SER A 91 26.73 1.92 -38.86
N ALA A 92 26.97 1.25 -37.70
CA ALA A 92 27.60 1.51 -36.35
C ALA A 92 27.66 0.19 -35.47
N MET A 93 28.51 0.07 -34.42
CA MET A 93 28.52 -1.03 -33.37
C MET A 93 29.32 -0.67 -32.08
N ALA A 94 29.41 -1.56 -31.07
CA ALA A 94 29.98 -1.35 -29.70
C ALA A 94 30.82 -2.59 -29.21
N PRO A 95 31.39 -2.66 -27.98
CA PRO A 95 31.61 -1.65 -26.93
C PRO A 95 33.07 -1.55 -26.38
N GLY A 96 33.44 -0.37 -25.85
CA GLY A 96 34.61 -0.19 -24.97
C GLY A 96 35.95 0.16 -25.65
N GLY A 97 36.64 1.17 -25.12
CA GLY A 97 37.92 1.67 -25.63
C GLY A 97 37.79 2.78 -26.68
N PHE A 98 38.54 3.87 -26.53
CA PHE A 98 38.60 4.95 -27.51
C PHE A 98 39.64 4.64 -28.59
N ALA A 99 39.19 4.43 -29.83
CA ALA A 99 40.04 4.44 -31.03
C ALA A 99 39.30 5.14 -32.18
N THR A 100 39.87 6.23 -32.69
CA THR A 100 39.32 6.98 -33.83
C THR A 100 39.97 6.53 -35.13
N GLU A 101 39.30 5.69 -35.93
CA GLU A 101 39.81 5.33 -37.25
C GLU A 101 38.73 5.17 -38.32
N ARG A 102 39.15 5.16 -39.60
CA ARG A 102 38.39 5.74 -40.71
C ARG A 102 38.50 4.90 -41.98
N ILE A 103 37.49 4.08 -42.25
CA ILE A 103 37.44 3.14 -43.39
C ILE A 103 36.62 3.75 -44.55
N PRO A 104 37.04 3.62 -45.83
CA PRO A 104 36.58 4.48 -46.92
C PRO A 104 35.22 4.10 -47.53
N ALA A 105 34.66 5.02 -48.31
CA ALA A 105 33.41 4.84 -49.04
C ALA A 105 33.65 4.75 -50.55
N GLU A 106 33.36 3.59 -51.14
CA GLU A 106 33.36 3.39 -52.60
C GLU A 106 31.95 3.49 -53.21
N TRP A 107 31.87 3.80 -54.50
CA TRP A 107 30.76 4.58 -55.07
C TRP A 107 29.88 3.79 -56.05
N PHE A 108 28.60 4.18 -56.13
CA PHE A 108 27.81 4.00 -57.36
C PHE A 108 27.84 5.29 -58.20
N SER A 109 28.16 5.14 -59.49
CA SER A 109 28.24 6.24 -60.46
C SER A 109 27.20 6.05 -61.56
N VAL A 110 26.33 7.06 -61.75
CA VAL A 110 25.32 7.07 -62.81
C VAL A 110 25.51 8.32 -63.66
N ARG A 111 25.82 8.15 -64.95
CA ARG A 111 26.01 9.26 -65.90
C ARG A 111 24.65 9.85 -66.33
N LYS A 112 24.67 11.12 -66.77
CA LYS A 112 23.46 11.92 -67.07
C LYS A 112 22.48 11.24 -68.02
N LYS A 113 21.23 11.07 -67.55
CA LYS A 113 20.04 11.71 -68.13
C LYS A 113 19.12 12.12 -66.97
N HIS A 114 18.13 12.99 -67.22
CA HIS A 114 17.23 13.46 -66.16
C HIS A 114 16.20 12.38 -65.82
N VAL A 115 16.44 11.64 -64.74
CA VAL A 115 15.49 10.69 -64.15
C VAL A 115 14.84 11.35 -62.94
N PHE A 116 13.52 11.49 -62.97
CA PHE A 116 12.74 11.70 -61.74
C PHE A 116 12.65 10.33 -61.05
N LEU A 117 13.22 10.22 -59.85
CA LEU A 117 12.97 9.09 -58.96
C LEU A 117 11.89 9.51 -57.97
N ASP A 118 10.63 9.41 -58.38
CA ASP A 118 9.48 9.52 -57.48
C ASP A 118 9.38 8.26 -56.62
N ALA A 119 10.39 8.12 -55.75
CA ALA A 119 10.50 7.03 -54.79
C ALA A 119 9.49 7.27 -53.67
N LYS A 120 8.25 6.79 -53.86
CA LYS A 120 7.28 6.65 -52.78
C LYS A 120 7.82 5.65 -51.78
N LEU A 121 8.43 6.18 -50.71
CA LEU A 121 9.04 5.37 -49.66
C LEU A 121 7.93 4.90 -48.74
N ARG A 122 7.33 3.75 -49.08
CA ARG A 122 6.25 3.13 -48.31
C ARG A 122 6.80 2.48 -47.05
N VAL A 123 6.52 3.09 -45.90
CA VAL A 123 6.81 2.47 -44.59
C VAL A 123 5.52 1.88 -44.05
N VAL A 124 5.52 0.56 -43.86
CA VAL A 124 4.44 -0.22 -43.27
C VAL A 124 4.75 -0.45 -41.80
N PHE A 125 3.83 -0.02 -40.92
CA PHE A 125 3.82 -0.39 -39.51
C PHE A 125 2.59 -1.26 -39.24
N SER A 126 2.69 -2.26 -38.35
CA SER A 126 1.48 -2.91 -37.86
C SER A 126 0.63 -1.89 -37.07
N GLY A 127 -0.68 -1.88 -37.27
CA GLY A 127 -1.59 -0.91 -36.64
C GLY A 127 -1.49 -0.92 -35.11
N ALA A 128 -1.25 -2.10 -34.52
CA ALA A 128 -1.02 -2.26 -33.09
C ALA A 128 0.29 -1.62 -32.60
N PHE A 129 1.38 -1.70 -33.36
CA PHE A 129 2.64 -1.04 -33.01
C PHE A 129 2.48 0.48 -33.02
N LEU A 130 1.84 1.04 -34.06
CA LEU A 130 1.59 2.48 -34.10
C LEU A 130 0.67 2.92 -32.95
N LEU A 131 -0.40 2.17 -32.68
CA LEU A 131 -1.31 2.44 -31.57
C LEU A 131 -0.57 2.50 -30.24
N ARG A 132 0.25 1.48 -29.91
CA ARG A 132 1.09 1.48 -28.70
C ARG A 132 2.06 2.67 -28.64
N HIS A 133 2.63 3.07 -29.78
CA HIS A 133 3.57 4.20 -29.88
C HIS A 133 2.88 5.58 -29.70
N LEU A 134 1.67 5.76 -30.22
CA LEU A 134 0.89 6.98 -30.04
C LEU A 134 0.37 7.11 -28.60
N VAL A 135 -0.07 5.99 -28.00
CA VAL A 135 -0.48 5.90 -26.60
C VAL A 135 0.70 6.24 -25.67
N ALA A 136 1.90 5.71 -25.94
CA ALA A 136 3.14 6.02 -25.21
C ALA A 136 3.56 7.50 -25.25
N ARG A 137 2.94 8.31 -26.12
CA ARG A 137 3.17 9.76 -26.25
C ARG A 137 2.00 10.63 -25.81
N GLY A 138 0.86 10.03 -25.44
CA GLY A 138 -0.36 10.78 -25.12
C GLY A 138 -1.02 11.45 -26.34
N GLU A 139 -0.77 10.98 -27.57
CA GLU A 139 -1.33 11.59 -28.80
C GLU A 139 -2.81 11.19 -29.02
N ILE A 140 -3.72 11.61 -28.11
CA ILE A 140 -5.13 11.16 -28.01
C ILE A 140 -5.85 11.19 -29.37
N GLU A 141 -5.85 12.32 -30.08
CA GLU A 141 -6.59 12.44 -31.35
C GLU A 141 -6.05 11.51 -32.45
N ASN A 142 -4.73 11.27 -32.48
CA ASN A 142 -4.14 10.31 -33.38
C ASN A 142 -4.51 8.86 -32.98
N VAL A 143 -4.70 8.60 -31.68
CA VAL A 143 -5.23 7.33 -31.17
C VAL A 143 -6.70 7.14 -31.55
N ARG A 144 -7.57 8.16 -31.37
CA ARG A 144 -8.98 8.14 -31.81
C ARG A 144 -9.08 7.79 -33.30
N PHE A 145 -8.29 8.46 -34.15
CA PHE A 145 -8.24 8.23 -35.60
C PHE A 145 -7.78 6.81 -35.99
N VAL A 146 -6.75 6.27 -35.31
CA VAL A 146 -6.24 4.91 -35.56
C VAL A 146 -7.21 3.83 -35.07
N ILE A 147 -7.93 4.06 -33.97
CA ILE A 147 -8.98 3.17 -33.45
C ILE A 147 -10.17 3.10 -34.42
N GLN A 148 -10.67 4.24 -34.90
CA GLN A 148 -11.79 4.31 -35.86
C GLN A 148 -11.54 3.49 -37.13
N ARG A 149 -10.28 3.31 -37.53
CA ARG A 149 -9.86 2.49 -38.67
C ARG A 149 -9.60 1.01 -38.33
N LYS A 150 -10.21 0.52 -37.24
CA LYS A 150 -10.19 -0.87 -36.76
C LYS A 150 -8.81 -1.42 -36.37
N SER A 151 -7.89 -0.57 -35.89
CA SER A 151 -6.66 -1.08 -35.26
C SER A 151 -7.00 -1.88 -33.98
N HIS A 152 -6.46 -3.08 -33.84
CA HIS A 152 -6.75 -3.96 -32.69
C HIS A 152 -6.06 -3.45 -31.40
N PRO A 153 -6.78 -2.95 -30.37
CA PRO A 153 -6.16 -2.46 -29.13
C PRO A 153 -5.50 -3.58 -28.31
N ASN A 154 -5.96 -4.81 -28.52
CA ASN A 154 -5.63 -5.99 -27.73
C ASN A 154 -4.37 -6.74 -28.18
N LYS A 155 -3.75 -6.40 -29.32
CA LYS A 155 -2.54 -7.10 -29.77
C LYS A 155 -1.37 -6.73 -28.83
N PRO A 156 -0.82 -7.70 -28.07
CA PRO A 156 0.26 -7.44 -27.12
C PRO A 156 1.56 -7.13 -27.84
N ASP A 157 2.54 -6.67 -27.07
CA ASP A 157 3.89 -6.43 -27.53
C ASP A 157 4.75 -7.70 -27.52
N ASP A 158 5.47 -7.95 -28.61
CA ASP A 158 6.20 -9.20 -28.82
C ASP A 158 7.39 -9.34 -27.85
N GLN A 159 7.92 -8.23 -27.31
CA GLN A 159 9.00 -8.24 -26.32
C GLN A 159 8.44 -8.38 -24.89
N THR A 160 7.48 -7.54 -24.52
CA THR A 160 7.02 -7.36 -23.12
C THR A 160 5.67 -8.01 -22.78
N GLY A 161 4.85 -8.32 -23.78
CA GLY A 161 3.45 -8.75 -23.61
C GLY A 161 2.46 -7.59 -23.35
N ARG A 162 2.92 -6.34 -23.21
CA ARG A 162 2.04 -5.21 -22.89
C ARG A 162 1.16 -4.80 -24.08
N THR A 163 -0.13 -4.57 -23.81
CA THR A 163 -1.09 -4.00 -24.79
C THR A 163 -1.06 -2.47 -24.78
N ALA A 164 -1.85 -1.83 -25.63
CA ALA A 164 -2.05 -0.38 -25.56
C ALA A 164 -2.57 0.07 -24.18
N LEU A 165 -3.51 -0.69 -23.59
CA LEU A 165 -4.12 -0.37 -22.30
C LEU A 165 -3.10 -0.39 -21.14
N HIS A 166 -2.11 -1.30 -21.16
CA HIS A 166 -1.01 -1.27 -20.18
C HIS A 166 -0.22 0.04 -20.24
N ILE A 167 0.07 0.53 -21.45
CA ILE A 167 0.88 1.75 -21.65
C ILE A 167 0.09 2.99 -21.22
N ALA A 168 -1.21 3.04 -21.51
CA ALA A 168 -2.10 4.09 -21.01
C ALA A 168 -2.21 4.06 -19.48
N ALA A 169 -2.38 2.87 -18.89
CA ALA A 169 -2.43 2.70 -17.45
C ALA A 169 -1.13 3.10 -16.74
N MET A 170 0.04 2.92 -17.36
CA MET A 170 1.31 3.45 -16.84
C MET A 170 1.43 4.98 -16.96
N SER A 171 0.84 5.59 -18.00
CA SER A 171 1.12 6.98 -18.38
C SER A 171 0.39 8.04 -17.54
N GLY A 172 -0.63 7.66 -16.77
CA GLY A 172 -1.45 8.59 -15.99
C GLY A 172 -2.52 9.33 -16.79
N ASN A 173 -2.69 9.01 -18.08
CA ASN A 173 -3.69 9.64 -18.93
C ASN A 173 -5.04 8.88 -18.87
N VAL A 174 -5.95 9.36 -18.03
CA VAL A 174 -7.31 8.79 -17.83
C VAL A 174 -8.12 8.77 -19.12
N GLU A 175 -8.11 9.86 -19.91
CA GLU A 175 -8.86 9.94 -21.17
C GLU A 175 -8.36 8.89 -22.19
N MET A 176 -7.05 8.64 -22.22
CA MET A 176 -6.45 7.60 -23.06
C MET A 176 -6.85 6.17 -22.61
N VAL A 177 -7.00 5.95 -21.30
CA VAL A 177 -7.50 4.68 -20.75
C VAL A 177 -8.95 4.45 -21.15
N GLU A 178 -9.83 5.43 -20.90
CA GLU A 178 -11.25 5.34 -21.24
C GLU A 178 -11.49 5.17 -22.75
N LEU A 179 -10.76 5.93 -23.58
CA LEU A 179 -10.80 5.78 -25.05
C LEU A 179 -10.42 4.36 -25.51
N LEU A 180 -9.44 3.71 -24.85
CA LEU A 180 -9.05 2.35 -25.19
C LEU A 180 -10.10 1.33 -24.71
N LEU A 181 -10.72 1.56 -23.55
CA LEU A 181 -11.76 0.69 -23.01
C LEU A 181 -13.06 0.78 -23.83
N ASP A 182 -13.46 1.98 -24.27
CA ASP A 182 -14.54 2.20 -25.24
C ASP A 182 -14.25 1.53 -26.59
N ALA A 183 -12.97 1.46 -26.99
CA ALA A 183 -12.53 0.75 -28.19
C ALA A 183 -12.51 -0.79 -28.03
N GLY A 184 -12.96 -1.34 -26.91
CA GLY A 184 -12.96 -2.77 -26.64
C GLY A 184 -11.58 -3.31 -26.25
N ALA A 185 -10.75 -2.53 -25.56
CA ALA A 185 -9.57 -3.06 -24.88
C ALA A 185 -9.98 -4.04 -23.77
N ILE A 186 -9.41 -5.24 -23.80
CA ILE A 186 -9.59 -6.26 -22.76
C ILE A 186 -8.87 -5.77 -21.49
N VAL A 187 -9.60 -5.75 -20.39
CA VAL A 187 -9.17 -5.09 -19.15
C VAL A 187 -8.05 -5.87 -18.45
N ASP A 188 -8.26 -7.17 -18.22
CA ASP A 188 -7.30 -8.05 -17.51
C ASP A 188 -6.36 -8.82 -18.45
N VAL A 189 -5.83 -8.17 -19.51
CA VAL A 189 -4.71 -8.78 -20.26
C VAL A 189 -3.48 -8.84 -19.38
N ILE A 190 -2.82 -10.00 -19.32
CA ILE A 190 -1.53 -10.16 -18.64
C ILE A 190 -0.34 -9.94 -19.60
N SER A 191 0.62 -9.15 -19.16
CA SER A 191 1.96 -9.04 -19.75
C SER A 191 2.85 -10.24 -19.38
N LYS A 192 4.05 -10.34 -19.96
CA LYS A 192 4.99 -11.45 -19.66
C LYS A 192 5.51 -11.48 -18.21
N THR A 193 5.36 -10.38 -17.46
CA THR A 193 5.66 -10.31 -16.02
C THR A 193 4.42 -10.56 -15.16
N GLY A 194 3.29 -10.94 -15.75
CA GLY A 194 2.01 -11.15 -15.06
C GLY A 194 1.30 -9.86 -14.62
N GLN A 195 1.85 -8.68 -14.92
CA GLN A 195 1.14 -7.42 -14.66
C GLN A 195 -0.08 -7.32 -15.58
N THR A 196 -1.20 -6.88 -15.03
CA THR A 196 -2.37 -6.36 -15.77
C THR A 196 -2.32 -4.83 -15.79
N PRO A 197 -3.11 -4.14 -16.64
CA PRO A 197 -3.26 -2.69 -16.60
C PRO A 197 -3.62 -2.15 -15.21
N LEU A 198 -4.44 -2.85 -14.43
CA LEU A 198 -4.77 -2.46 -13.05
C LEU A 198 -3.52 -2.47 -12.15
N LEU A 199 -2.72 -3.53 -12.21
CA LEU A 199 -1.48 -3.65 -11.42
C LEU A 199 -0.44 -2.58 -11.83
N GLU A 200 -0.36 -2.22 -13.12
CA GLU A 200 0.49 -1.11 -13.59
C GLU A 200 -0.01 0.24 -13.07
N ALA A 201 -1.32 0.52 -13.13
CA ALA A 201 -1.92 1.77 -12.63
C ALA A 201 -1.71 1.95 -11.12
N VAL A 202 -1.94 0.89 -10.34
CA VAL A 202 -1.69 0.88 -8.89
C VAL A 202 -0.19 1.06 -8.58
N TYR A 203 0.71 0.43 -9.35
CA TYR A 203 2.15 0.61 -9.17
C TYR A 203 2.62 2.04 -9.49
N MET A 204 1.93 2.77 -10.36
CA MET A 204 2.24 4.18 -10.62
C MET A 204 1.53 5.14 -9.65
N GLY A 205 0.44 4.73 -9.02
CA GLY A 205 -0.34 5.53 -8.07
C GLY A 205 -1.50 6.31 -8.68
N HIS A 206 -1.95 5.94 -9.89
CA HIS A 206 -2.95 6.70 -10.64
C HIS A 206 -4.38 6.33 -10.19
N LEU A 207 -4.84 6.91 -9.07
CA LEU A 207 -6.13 6.61 -8.43
C LEU A 207 -7.31 6.60 -9.41
N ASP A 208 -7.43 7.63 -10.27
CA ASP A 208 -8.53 7.76 -11.23
C ASP A 208 -8.53 6.64 -12.29
N ILE A 209 -7.35 6.19 -12.72
CA ILE A 209 -7.21 5.04 -13.64
C ILE A 209 -7.58 3.74 -12.93
N VAL A 210 -7.20 3.59 -11.66
CA VAL A 210 -7.57 2.42 -10.84
C VAL A 210 -9.09 2.36 -10.68
N LEU A 211 -9.73 3.50 -10.38
CA LEU A 211 -11.19 3.64 -10.32
C LEU A 211 -11.85 3.23 -11.65
N SER A 212 -11.45 3.84 -12.77
CA SER A 212 -11.99 3.53 -14.10
C SER A 212 -11.84 2.05 -14.46
N LEU A 213 -10.66 1.46 -14.25
CA LEU A 213 -10.42 0.04 -14.54
C LEU A 213 -11.29 -0.89 -13.69
N LEU A 214 -11.47 -0.60 -12.40
CA LEU A 214 -12.35 -1.39 -11.52
C LEU A 214 -13.83 -1.26 -11.92
N GLU A 215 -14.29 -0.08 -12.34
CA GLU A 215 -15.66 0.13 -12.86
C GLU A 215 -15.91 -0.58 -14.19
N ARG A 216 -14.84 -0.73 -14.98
CA ARG A 216 -14.82 -1.48 -16.25
C ARG A 216 -14.60 -2.99 -16.04
N GLY A 217 -14.55 -3.46 -14.79
CA GLY A 217 -14.53 -4.88 -14.42
C GLY A 217 -13.14 -5.52 -14.27
N ALA A 218 -12.08 -4.73 -14.06
CA ALA A 218 -10.75 -5.27 -13.74
C ALA A 218 -10.76 -6.05 -12.42
N SER A 219 -10.12 -7.22 -12.38
CA SER A 219 -10.02 -8.04 -11.18
C SER A 219 -8.98 -7.47 -10.20
N PRO A 220 -9.35 -7.06 -8.97
CA PRO A 220 -8.37 -6.65 -7.95
C PRO A 220 -7.46 -7.81 -7.50
N GLU A 221 -7.92 -9.05 -7.70
CA GLU A 221 -7.23 -10.30 -7.37
C GLU A 221 -6.29 -10.81 -8.47
N ALA A 222 -6.10 -10.04 -9.55
CA ALA A 222 -5.05 -10.32 -10.53
C ALA A 222 -3.66 -10.37 -9.86
N ARG A 223 -2.85 -11.38 -10.20
CA ARG A 223 -1.55 -11.65 -9.55
C ARG A 223 -0.40 -11.61 -10.54
N ASN A 224 0.63 -10.85 -10.23
CA ASN A 224 1.85 -10.78 -11.05
C ASN A 224 2.80 -11.98 -10.83
N SER A 225 3.97 -11.96 -11.49
CA SER A 225 4.97 -13.03 -11.43
C SER A 225 5.55 -13.33 -10.05
N ILE A 226 5.33 -12.47 -9.03
CA ILE A 226 5.70 -12.72 -7.62
C ILE A 226 4.47 -12.96 -6.72
N GLY A 227 3.28 -13.02 -7.29
CA GLY A 227 2.03 -13.29 -6.58
C GLY A 227 1.36 -12.08 -5.93
N TRP A 228 1.88 -10.87 -6.14
CA TRP A 228 1.27 -9.65 -5.61
C TRP A 228 0.00 -9.28 -6.36
N THR A 229 -1.06 -9.01 -5.60
CA THR A 229 -2.30 -8.37 -6.04
C THR A 229 -2.22 -6.86 -5.94
N SER A 230 -3.24 -6.15 -6.44
CA SER A 230 -3.33 -4.69 -6.38
C SER A 230 -3.14 -4.13 -4.97
N ILE A 231 -3.75 -4.76 -3.96
CA ILE A 231 -3.66 -4.28 -2.58
C ILE A 231 -2.24 -4.42 -1.99
N HIS A 232 -1.44 -5.40 -2.43
CA HIS A 232 -0.01 -5.48 -2.06
C HIS A 232 0.81 -4.32 -2.62
N LEU A 233 0.57 -3.95 -3.88
CA LEU A 233 1.30 -2.87 -4.56
C LEU A 233 0.97 -1.51 -3.93
N ALA A 234 -0.32 -1.26 -3.65
CA ALA A 234 -0.77 -0.04 -2.98
C ALA A 234 -0.21 0.04 -1.54
N ALA A 235 -0.24 -1.07 -0.81
CA ALA A 235 0.26 -1.15 0.56
C ALA A 235 1.79 -0.97 0.67
N LEU A 236 2.55 -1.51 -0.29
CA LEU A 236 4.00 -1.32 -0.39
C LEU A 236 4.41 0.12 -0.71
N ARG A 237 3.49 0.93 -1.26
CA ARG A 237 3.76 2.30 -1.76
C ARG A 237 3.10 3.41 -0.92
N ASN A 238 2.43 3.06 0.18
CA ASN A 238 1.61 3.96 1.00
C ASN A 238 0.49 4.68 0.23
N TYR A 239 -0.08 4.05 -0.80
CA TYR A 239 -1.21 4.61 -1.54
C TYR A 239 -2.52 4.33 -0.79
N VAL A 240 -2.71 5.02 0.33
CA VAL A 240 -3.81 4.82 1.29
C VAL A 240 -5.18 4.90 0.61
N ASP A 241 -5.40 5.87 -0.27
CA ASP A 241 -6.68 6.04 -0.96
C ASP A 241 -6.96 4.93 -1.98
N ILE A 242 -5.91 4.41 -2.64
CA ILE A 242 -6.01 3.23 -3.50
C ILE A 242 -6.27 1.97 -2.65
N VAL A 243 -5.68 1.85 -1.44
CA VAL A 243 -6.00 0.75 -0.51
C VAL A 243 -7.46 0.81 -0.08
N ARG A 244 -7.99 1.98 0.29
CA ARG A 244 -9.42 2.17 0.62
C ARG A 244 -10.32 1.78 -0.56
N LEU A 245 -10.07 2.33 -1.75
CA LEU A 245 -10.81 2.01 -2.97
C LEU A 245 -10.79 0.51 -3.30
N LEU A 246 -9.64 -0.16 -3.19
CA LEU A 246 -9.55 -1.60 -3.45
C LEU A 246 -10.38 -2.42 -2.45
N ILE A 247 -10.37 -2.05 -1.16
CA ILE A 247 -11.19 -2.70 -0.13
C ILE A 247 -12.69 -2.46 -0.38
N GLU A 248 -13.08 -1.23 -0.72
CA GLU A 248 -14.46 -0.86 -1.09
C GLU A 248 -14.94 -1.61 -2.35
N ARG A 249 -14.04 -1.95 -3.27
CA ARG A 249 -14.30 -2.77 -4.47
C ARG A 249 -14.04 -4.27 -4.24
N GLY A 250 -13.94 -4.73 -3.00
CA GLY A 250 -13.97 -6.15 -2.63
C GLY A 250 -12.65 -6.90 -2.76
N ALA A 251 -11.50 -6.21 -2.80
CA ALA A 251 -10.19 -6.85 -2.77
C ALA A 251 -9.95 -7.64 -1.47
N LEU A 252 -9.33 -8.82 -1.58
CA LEU A 252 -9.06 -9.70 -0.46
C LEU A 252 -7.84 -9.19 0.34
N LEU A 253 -8.08 -8.64 1.54
CA LEU A 253 -7.04 -8.16 2.46
C LEU A 253 -5.94 -9.21 2.68
N GLU A 254 -6.37 -10.45 2.91
CA GLU A 254 -5.50 -11.59 3.25
C GLU A 254 -5.20 -12.50 2.06
N ALA A 255 -5.26 -11.98 0.83
CA ALA A 255 -4.60 -12.62 -0.30
C ALA A 255 -3.10 -12.85 0.04
N PRO A 256 -2.57 -14.08 -0.03
CA PRO A 256 -1.14 -14.32 0.21
C PRO A 256 -0.33 -14.20 -1.07
N ASP A 257 0.86 -13.61 -1.02
CA ASP A 257 1.87 -13.69 -2.10
C ASP A 257 2.62 -15.04 -2.13
N ARG A 258 3.64 -15.18 -2.99
CA ARG A 258 4.39 -16.44 -3.11
C ARG A 258 5.18 -16.81 -1.85
N GLU A 259 5.47 -15.85 -0.99
CA GLU A 259 6.12 -16.03 0.30
C GLU A 259 5.08 -16.07 1.44
N GLY A 260 3.78 -16.14 1.15
CA GLY A 260 2.70 -16.19 2.14
C GLY A 260 2.46 -14.86 2.86
N ARG A 261 3.02 -13.74 2.37
CA ARG A 261 2.81 -12.41 2.95
C ARG A 261 1.48 -11.85 2.46
N THR A 262 0.78 -11.10 3.30
CA THR A 262 -0.44 -10.36 2.94
C THR A 262 -0.14 -8.87 2.77
N ALA A 263 -1.13 -8.05 2.37
CA ALA A 263 -0.92 -6.60 2.20
C ALA A 263 -0.38 -5.91 3.47
N LEU A 264 -0.83 -6.36 4.65
CA LEU A 264 -0.38 -5.88 5.96
C LEU A 264 1.13 -6.13 6.17
N HIS A 265 1.62 -7.29 5.75
CA HIS A 265 3.04 -7.63 5.81
C HIS A 265 3.89 -6.71 4.92
N SER A 266 3.39 -6.32 3.75
CA SER A 266 4.05 -5.36 2.86
C SER A 266 4.09 -3.95 3.46
N ALA A 267 2.96 -3.43 3.96
CA ALA A 267 2.90 -2.11 4.59
C ALA A 267 3.81 -1.99 5.83
N VAL A 268 3.85 -3.02 6.68
CA VAL A 268 4.75 -3.07 7.84
C VAL A 268 6.22 -3.16 7.43
N THR A 269 6.55 -3.99 6.43
CA THR A 269 7.93 -4.08 5.91
C THR A 269 8.39 -2.72 5.36
N ALA A 270 7.53 -2.01 4.64
CA ALA A 270 7.79 -0.68 4.12
C ALA A 270 7.87 0.40 5.22
N GLY A 271 7.11 0.26 6.32
CA GLY A 271 7.07 1.22 7.44
C GLY A 271 5.91 2.22 7.32
N HIS A 272 4.83 1.82 6.65
CA HIS A 272 3.76 2.70 6.22
C HIS A 272 2.61 2.72 7.23
N PHE A 273 2.84 3.43 8.34
CA PHE A 273 1.95 3.50 9.51
C PHE A 273 0.47 3.72 9.16
N ASP A 274 0.17 4.68 8.30
CA ASP A 274 -1.21 5.03 7.94
C ASP A 274 -1.86 3.93 7.09
N CYS A 275 -1.12 3.32 6.17
CA CYS A 275 -1.60 2.15 5.42
C CYS A 275 -1.80 0.92 6.32
N VAL A 276 -0.90 0.66 7.28
CA VAL A 276 -1.06 -0.40 8.29
C VAL A 276 -2.34 -0.15 9.10
N LYS A 277 -2.58 1.08 9.54
CA LYS A 277 -3.78 1.49 10.27
C LYS A 277 -5.05 1.23 9.44
N VAL A 278 -5.08 1.58 8.16
CA VAL A 278 -6.24 1.35 7.27
C VAL A 278 -6.51 -0.13 7.02
N LEU A 279 -5.47 -0.95 6.85
CA LEU A 279 -5.64 -2.40 6.69
C LEU A 279 -6.22 -3.04 7.96
N LEU A 280 -5.74 -2.64 9.14
CA LEU A 280 -6.26 -3.10 10.43
C LEU A 280 -7.70 -2.60 10.68
N GLU A 281 -8.00 -1.34 10.36
CA GLU A 281 -9.36 -0.75 10.40
C GLU A 281 -10.35 -1.55 9.55
N ALA A 282 -9.93 -1.99 8.36
CA ALA A 282 -10.71 -2.85 7.46
C ALA A 282 -10.80 -4.32 7.91
N GLY A 283 -10.22 -4.68 9.06
CA GLY A 283 -10.38 -5.97 9.71
C GLY A 283 -9.21 -6.95 9.55
N ALA A 284 -8.06 -6.51 9.03
CA ALA A 284 -6.91 -7.39 8.78
C ALA A 284 -6.47 -8.21 10.00
N ASP A 285 -5.90 -9.38 9.74
CA ASP A 285 -5.35 -10.27 10.75
C ASP A 285 -3.84 -10.05 10.92
N PRO A 286 -3.38 -9.48 12.06
CA PRO A 286 -1.97 -9.22 12.30
C PRO A 286 -1.12 -10.46 12.60
N ASP A 287 -1.75 -11.61 12.89
CA ASP A 287 -1.08 -12.84 13.30
C ASP A 287 -1.02 -13.92 12.23
N LEU A 288 -1.50 -13.63 11.02
CA LEU A 288 -1.14 -14.41 9.83
C LEU A 288 0.38 -14.43 9.64
N ARG A 289 0.89 -15.53 9.08
CA ARG A 289 2.31 -15.85 9.02
C ARG A 289 2.74 -16.09 7.58
N SER A 290 3.82 -15.43 7.15
CA SER A 290 4.50 -15.79 5.91
C SER A 290 5.13 -17.19 6.00
N VAL A 291 5.62 -17.73 4.87
CA VAL A 291 6.25 -19.06 4.76
C VAL A 291 7.45 -19.26 5.71
N ASP A 292 8.13 -18.17 6.09
CA ASP A 292 9.19 -18.13 7.11
C ASP A 292 8.65 -18.07 8.57
N GLY A 293 7.34 -18.23 8.76
CA GLY A 293 6.63 -18.22 10.05
C GLY A 293 6.45 -16.84 10.68
N ARG A 294 6.89 -15.76 10.02
CA ARG A 294 6.92 -14.40 10.58
C ARG A 294 5.59 -13.68 10.40
N THR A 295 5.09 -13.07 11.47
CA THR A 295 3.90 -12.21 11.45
C THR A 295 4.23 -10.75 11.08
N ALA A 296 3.21 -9.92 10.95
CA ALA A 296 3.34 -8.47 10.88
C ALA A 296 4.15 -7.93 12.09
N LEU A 297 3.81 -8.36 13.31
CA LEU A 297 4.48 -7.90 14.53
C LEU A 297 5.97 -8.27 14.57
N TYR A 298 6.33 -9.48 14.12
CA TYR A 298 7.74 -9.87 13.98
C TYR A 298 8.50 -8.92 13.03
N ARG A 299 7.89 -8.53 11.91
CA ARG A 299 8.51 -7.64 10.91
C ARG A 299 8.69 -6.22 11.43
N ALA A 300 7.71 -5.68 12.16
CA ALA A 300 7.84 -4.38 12.84
C ALA A 300 8.96 -4.40 13.90
N ALA A 301 8.96 -5.43 14.75
CA ALA A 301 9.96 -5.60 15.80
C ALA A 301 11.38 -5.78 15.25
N ALA A 302 11.54 -6.58 14.18
CA ALA A 302 12.81 -6.79 13.49
C ALA A 302 13.31 -5.56 12.71
N LYS A 303 12.47 -4.54 12.52
CA LYS A 303 12.84 -3.24 11.92
C LYS A 303 13.20 -2.18 12.96
N GLY A 304 12.80 -2.39 14.23
CA GLY A 304 12.96 -1.41 15.30
C GLY A 304 11.85 -0.36 15.36
N ASP A 305 10.76 -0.54 14.62
CA ASP A 305 9.66 0.41 14.55
C ASP A 305 8.71 0.24 15.74
N SER A 306 8.98 0.97 16.83
CA SER A 306 8.15 0.91 18.04
C SER A 306 6.73 1.41 17.82
N ARG A 307 6.50 2.34 16.88
CA ARG A 307 5.15 2.84 16.55
C ARG A 307 4.31 1.76 15.88
N LEU A 308 4.87 1.02 14.93
CA LEU A 308 4.19 -0.11 14.31
C LEU A 308 4.01 -1.28 15.29
N VAL A 309 4.97 -1.52 16.19
CA VAL A 309 4.81 -2.51 17.27
C VAL A 309 3.67 -2.13 18.21
N GLU A 310 3.61 -0.88 18.68
CA GLU A 310 2.52 -0.37 19.53
C GLU A 310 1.17 -0.46 18.81
N LEU A 311 1.08 -0.05 17.54
CA LEU A 311 -0.14 -0.16 16.74
C LEU A 311 -0.59 -1.63 16.55
N LEU A 312 0.32 -2.55 16.24
CA LEU A 312 -0.04 -3.96 16.04
C LEU A 312 -0.49 -4.62 17.35
N LEU A 313 0.15 -4.30 18.49
CA LEU A 313 -0.29 -4.73 19.81
C LEU A 313 -1.65 -4.13 20.19
N GLU A 314 -1.89 -2.86 19.87
CA GLU A 314 -3.20 -2.21 20.02
C GLU A 314 -4.29 -2.88 19.18
N TRP A 315 -3.96 -3.47 18.02
CA TRP A 315 -4.91 -4.25 17.21
C TRP A 315 -4.91 -5.76 17.52
N GLY A 316 -4.24 -6.16 18.60
CA GLY A 316 -4.36 -7.49 19.22
C GLY A 316 -3.26 -8.49 18.85
N ALA A 317 -2.22 -8.08 18.12
CA ALA A 317 -1.18 -8.98 17.64
C ALA A 317 -0.47 -9.77 18.77
N HIS A 318 -0.34 -11.08 18.60
CA HIS A 318 0.23 -11.98 19.60
C HIS A 318 1.76 -11.84 19.71
N LYS A 319 2.22 -11.12 20.76
CA LYS A 319 3.64 -10.84 21.08
C LYS A 319 4.61 -12.04 21.13
N ASN A 320 4.10 -13.25 21.27
CA ASN A 320 4.89 -14.47 21.47
C ASN A 320 4.97 -15.40 20.25
N VAL A 321 4.37 -15.06 19.09
CA VAL A 321 4.39 -15.93 17.90
C VAL A 321 5.81 -16.10 17.37
N LYS A 322 6.25 -17.36 17.22
CA LYS A 322 7.60 -17.69 16.76
C LYS A 322 7.67 -17.90 15.25
N ALA A 323 8.74 -17.40 14.64
CA ALA A 323 9.10 -17.66 13.26
C ALA A 323 9.74 -19.07 13.10
N VAL A 324 10.02 -19.48 11.86
CA VAL A 324 10.67 -20.79 11.55
C VAL A 324 12.10 -20.87 12.10
N ASP A 325 12.77 -19.73 12.31
CA ASP A 325 14.06 -19.63 13.00
C ASP A 325 13.94 -19.72 14.55
N GLY A 326 12.74 -19.96 15.08
CA GLY A 326 12.46 -20.15 16.51
C GLY A 326 12.35 -18.85 17.32
N LYS A 327 12.58 -17.68 16.70
CA LYS A 327 12.58 -16.37 17.37
C LYS A 327 11.17 -15.79 17.44
N SER A 328 10.85 -15.15 18.55
CA SER A 328 9.69 -14.26 18.72
C SER A 328 10.00 -12.82 18.29
N PRO A 329 8.99 -11.93 18.17
CA PRO A 329 9.19 -10.48 18.06
C PRO A 329 10.14 -9.89 19.11
N TYR A 330 10.13 -10.42 20.34
CA TYR A 330 11.02 -9.96 21.41
C TYR A 330 12.48 -10.38 21.15
N ASP A 331 12.70 -11.64 20.73
CA ASP A 331 14.05 -12.17 20.49
C ASP A 331 14.75 -11.44 19.34
N ILE A 332 14.05 -11.20 18.23
CA ILE A 332 14.61 -10.47 17.06
C ILE A 332 14.82 -8.98 17.35
N ALA A 333 14.04 -8.39 18.25
CA ALA A 333 14.27 -7.03 18.74
C ALA A 333 15.48 -6.95 19.70
N ALA A 334 15.69 -7.99 20.52
CA ALA A 334 16.81 -8.08 21.46
C ALA A 334 18.14 -8.29 20.72
N GLU A 335 18.17 -9.23 19.77
CA GLU A 335 19.31 -9.50 18.88
C GLU A 335 19.79 -8.24 18.12
N LYS A 336 18.86 -7.35 17.77
CA LYS A 336 19.13 -6.10 17.06
C LYS A 336 19.28 -4.86 17.95
N GLY A 337 19.18 -5.00 19.27
CA GLY A 337 19.33 -3.90 20.23
C GLY A 337 18.19 -2.85 20.21
N HIS A 338 17.00 -3.21 19.73
CA HIS A 338 15.87 -2.27 19.58
C HIS A 338 15.15 -1.98 20.91
N ALA A 339 15.83 -1.25 21.82
CA ALA A 339 15.38 -0.97 23.18
C ALA A 339 13.95 -0.39 23.28
N ALA A 340 13.55 0.49 22.36
CA ALA A 340 12.19 1.03 22.33
C ALA A 340 11.13 -0.07 22.08
N VAL A 341 11.35 -0.93 21.09
CA VAL A 341 10.51 -2.10 20.79
C VAL A 341 10.46 -3.07 21.98
N LEU A 342 11.60 -3.35 22.62
CA LEU A 342 11.63 -4.20 23.82
C LEU A 342 10.77 -3.64 24.96
N SER A 343 10.75 -2.30 25.12
CA SER A 343 9.88 -1.65 26.10
C SER A 343 8.39 -1.75 25.73
N ALA A 344 8.04 -1.63 24.44
CA ALA A 344 6.67 -1.76 23.96
C ALA A 344 6.14 -3.20 24.11
N LEU A 345 6.91 -4.20 23.65
CA LEU A 345 6.56 -5.63 23.78
C LEU A 345 6.43 -6.08 25.24
N ARG A 346 7.20 -5.50 26.17
CA ARG A 346 7.11 -5.77 27.61
C ARG A 346 5.90 -5.09 28.28
N ARG A 347 5.45 -3.93 27.78
CA ARG A 347 4.28 -3.19 28.29
C ARG A 347 2.95 -3.67 27.69
N GLY A 348 2.98 -4.28 26.52
CA GLY A 348 1.78 -4.50 25.71
C GLY A 348 0.93 -5.71 26.12
N ASN A 349 -0.16 -5.44 26.85
CA ASN A 349 -1.43 -6.16 26.68
C ASN A 349 -2.37 -5.18 25.96
N GLY A 350 -2.78 -5.46 24.71
CA GLY A 350 -3.56 -4.51 23.90
C GLY A 350 -4.84 -4.05 24.61
N LEU A 351 -5.54 -4.99 25.24
CA LEU A 351 -6.72 -4.78 26.08
C LEU A 351 -6.49 -3.72 27.19
N MET A 352 -5.32 -3.72 27.84
CA MET A 352 -4.96 -2.71 28.85
C MET A 352 -4.74 -1.32 28.24
N THR A 353 -4.13 -1.23 27.06
CA THR A 353 -3.93 0.05 26.35
C THR A 353 -5.26 0.63 25.88
N ALA A 354 -6.14 -0.20 25.31
CA ALA A 354 -7.50 0.16 24.93
C ALA A 354 -8.30 0.64 26.17
N ALA A 355 -8.24 -0.11 27.27
CA ALA A 355 -8.93 0.21 28.50
C ALA A 355 -8.42 1.51 29.17
N ARG A 356 -7.10 1.74 29.19
CA ARG A 356 -6.48 2.98 29.69
C ARG A 356 -6.93 4.22 28.90
N ARG A 357 -7.19 4.07 27.59
CA ARG A 357 -7.68 5.13 26.71
C ARG A 357 -9.21 5.26 26.65
N GLY A 358 -9.96 4.38 27.32
CA GLY A 358 -11.44 4.37 27.26
C GLY A 358 -12.02 3.92 25.91
N ASN A 359 -11.23 3.26 25.06
CA ASN A 359 -11.69 2.87 23.72
C ASN A 359 -12.49 1.56 23.78
N LEU A 360 -13.79 1.69 24.01
CA LEU A 360 -14.75 0.59 24.13
C LEU A 360 -14.78 -0.33 22.89
N GLU A 361 -14.65 0.21 21.67
CA GLU A 361 -14.59 -0.62 20.46
C GLU A 361 -13.35 -1.50 20.41
N MET A 362 -12.18 -0.95 20.77
CA MET A 362 -10.94 -1.73 20.84
C MET A 362 -11.00 -2.79 21.95
N VAL A 363 -11.59 -2.46 23.10
CA VAL A 363 -11.86 -3.43 24.18
C VAL A 363 -12.73 -4.58 23.68
N ARG A 364 -13.89 -4.29 23.07
CA ARG A 364 -14.77 -5.30 22.44
C ARG A 364 -14.05 -6.14 21.39
N ARG A 365 -13.22 -5.51 20.54
CA ARG A 365 -12.43 -6.17 19.48
C ARG A 365 -11.38 -7.13 20.06
N HIS A 366 -10.73 -6.77 21.16
CA HIS A 366 -9.79 -7.66 21.87
C HIS A 366 -10.51 -8.85 22.51
N LEU A 367 -11.60 -8.60 23.24
CA LEU A 367 -12.37 -9.63 23.93
C LEU A 367 -13.01 -10.61 22.94
N GLY A 368 -13.56 -10.11 21.82
CA GLY A 368 -14.06 -10.92 20.70
C GLY A 368 -12.98 -11.69 19.93
N ARG A 369 -11.70 -11.33 20.06
CA ARG A 369 -10.54 -12.10 19.56
C ARG A 369 -9.92 -13.00 20.64
N GLY A 370 -10.55 -13.15 21.81
CA GLY A 370 -10.12 -14.06 22.88
C GLY A 370 -8.98 -13.55 23.77
N ALA A 371 -8.80 -12.23 23.90
CA ALA A 371 -7.88 -11.67 24.88
C ALA A 371 -8.37 -11.95 26.32
N GLU A 372 -7.49 -12.45 27.19
CA GLU A 372 -7.85 -12.76 28.58
C GLU A 372 -8.10 -11.46 29.39
N VAL A 373 -9.24 -11.40 30.08
CA VAL A 373 -9.60 -10.27 30.96
C VAL A 373 -8.67 -10.14 32.18
N SER A 374 -8.08 -11.25 32.59
CA SER A 374 -7.13 -11.40 33.70
C SER A 374 -5.69 -11.00 33.37
N ASP A 375 -5.38 -10.73 32.09
CA ASP A 375 -4.00 -10.56 31.61
C ASP A 375 -3.36 -9.28 32.18
N GLY A 376 -2.44 -9.45 33.13
CA GLY A 376 -1.81 -8.36 33.88
C GLY A 376 -0.48 -7.87 33.30
N ASP A 377 -0.03 -6.69 33.72
CA ASP A 377 1.35 -6.22 33.49
C ASP A 377 2.32 -6.66 34.60
N GLN A 378 3.57 -6.16 34.55
CA GLN A 378 4.62 -6.47 35.53
C GLN A 378 4.34 -5.98 36.97
N TYR A 379 3.28 -5.20 37.19
CA TYR A 379 2.78 -4.76 38.49
C TYR A 379 1.46 -5.46 38.88
N GLY A 380 1.01 -6.45 38.10
CA GLY A 380 -0.28 -7.11 38.31
C GLY A 380 -1.48 -6.24 37.92
N TRP A 381 -1.28 -5.08 37.31
CA TRP A 381 -2.40 -4.25 36.84
C TRP A 381 -3.10 -4.96 35.69
N THR A 382 -4.41 -5.17 35.82
CA THR A 382 -5.26 -5.72 34.75
C THR A 382 -5.84 -4.62 33.88
N ALA A 383 -6.57 -4.99 32.82
CA ALA A 383 -7.36 -4.04 32.05
C ALA A 383 -8.41 -3.30 32.90
N LEU A 384 -8.96 -3.97 33.92
CA LEU A 384 -9.95 -3.41 34.83
C LEU A 384 -9.34 -2.32 35.74
N HIS A 385 -8.13 -2.54 36.27
CA HIS A 385 -7.36 -1.50 36.97
C HIS A 385 -7.12 -0.27 36.07
N CYS A 386 -6.75 -0.50 34.80
CA CYS A 386 -6.52 0.57 33.83
C CYS A 386 -7.79 1.40 33.56
N ALA A 387 -8.93 0.75 33.31
CA ALA A 387 -10.20 1.44 33.10
C ALA A 387 -10.66 2.20 34.34
N ALA A 388 -10.54 1.57 35.53
CA ALA A 388 -11.01 2.12 36.79
C ALA A 388 -10.22 3.36 37.23
N PHE A 389 -8.89 3.35 37.09
CA PHE A 389 -8.03 4.51 37.39
C PHE A 389 -8.26 5.68 36.43
N ASN A 390 -8.63 5.43 35.16
CA ASN A 390 -8.78 6.48 34.14
C ASN A 390 -10.23 6.95 33.94
N GLY A 391 -11.18 6.44 34.74
CA GLY A 391 -12.57 6.94 34.79
C GLY A 391 -13.53 6.33 33.76
N HIS A 392 -13.10 5.31 33.01
CA HIS A 392 -13.81 4.82 31.83
C HIS A 392 -14.94 3.84 32.17
N GLY A 393 -16.03 4.35 32.76
CA GLY A 393 -17.16 3.55 33.26
C GLY A 393 -17.70 2.52 32.27
N GLU A 394 -17.95 2.89 31.01
CA GLU A 394 -18.44 1.96 29.98
C GLU A 394 -17.49 0.77 29.73
N VAL A 395 -16.18 1.00 29.82
CA VAL A 395 -15.17 -0.06 29.68
C VAL A 395 -15.11 -0.94 30.92
N VAL A 396 -15.27 -0.37 32.13
CA VAL A 396 -15.38 -1.14 33.37
C VAL A 396 -16.60 -2.06 33.30
N ASP A 397 -17.73 -1.55 32.81
CA ASP A 397 -18.96 -2.30 32.60
C ASP A 397 -18.78 -3.49 31.63
N GLU A 398 -18.13 -3.24 30.49
CA GLU A 398 -17.85 -4.25 29.45
C GLU A 398 -16.88 -5.33 29.94
N LEU A 399 -15.78 -4.95 30.59
CA LEU A 399 -14.78 -5.89 31.13
C LEU A 399 -15.41 -6.84 32.17
N LEU A 400 -16.25 -6.30 33.05
CA LEU A 400 -17.00 -7.10 34.04
C LEU A 400 -18.05 -8.01 33.37
N ALA A 401 -18.70 -7.56 32.28
CA ALA A 401 -19.62 -8.40 31.51
C ALA A 401 -18.92 -9.58 30.81
N TYR A 402 -17.65 -9.42 30.44
CA TYR A 402 -16.76 -10.48 29.95
C TYR A 402 -16.05 -11.28 31.07
N GLY A 403 -16.49 -11.13 32.33
CA GLY A 403 -16.03 -11.96 33.44
C GLY A 403 -14.69 -11.53 34.07
N ALA A 404 -14.27 -10.27 33.93
CA ALA A 404 -13.18 -9.73 34.73
C ALA A 404 -13.52 -9.82 36.23
N ASP A 405 -12.58 -10.29 37.04
CA ASP A 405 -12.73 -10.32 38.51
C ASP A 405 -12.74 -8.88 39.06
N VAL A 406 -13.84 -8.52 39.73
CA VAL A 406 -14.10 -7.16 40.25
C VAL A 406 -13.11 -6.77 41.36
N ASP A 407 -12.61 -7.75 42.11
CA ASP A 407 -11.67 -7.58 43.22
C ASP A 407 -10.29 -8.17 42.91
N CYS A 408 -9.94 -8.29 41.62
CA CYS A 408 -8.60 -8.69 41.18
C CYS A 408 -7.54 -7.75 41.79
N ARG A 409 -6.33 -8.27 42.06
CA ARG A 409 -5.32 -7.57 42.87
C ARG A 409 -4.01 -7.31 42.16
N ASP A 410 -3.48 -6.10 42.31
CA ASP A 410 -2.11 -5.73 41.92
C ASP A 410 -1.06 -6.28 42.90
N VAL A 411 0.24 -6.07 42.61
CA VAL A 411 1.34 -6.55 43.48
C VAL A 411 1.41 -5.89 44.85
N GLU A 412 0.74 -4.75 45.06
CA GLU A 412 0.58 -4.12 46.38
C GLU A 412 -0.73 -4.52 47.05
N GLY A 413 -1.55 -5.37 46.41
CA GLY A 413 -2.83 -5.86 46.90
C GLY A 413 -3.99 -4.88 46.71
N HIS A 414 -3.83 -3.80 45.94
CA HIS A 414 -4.92 -2.92 45.58
C HIS A 414 -5.89 -3.60 44.62
N THR A 415 -7.16 -3.23 44.68
CA THR A 415 -8.22 -3.65 43.75
C THR A 415 -8.60 -2.49 42.81
N PRO A 416 -9.34 -2.73 41.70
CA PRO A 416 -9.86 -1.65 40.85
C PRO A 416 -10.62 -0.57 41.63
N LEU A 417 -11.28 -0.93 42.73
CA LEU A 417 -11.96 0.02 43.63
C LEU A 417 -11.00 0.96 44.36
N HIS A 418 -9.82 0.48 44.77
CA HIS A 418 -8.77 1.33 45.34
C HIS A 418 -8.31 2.37 44.30
N CYS A 419 -8.01 1.93 43.08
CA CYS A 419 -7.55 2.79 41.99
C CYS A 419 -8.60 3.82 41.55
N ALA A 420 -9.88 3.44 41.52
CA ALA A 420 -10.99 4.35 41.23
C ALA A 420 -11.15 5.44 42.31
N VAL A 421 -10.97 5.08 43.58
CA VAL A 421 -11.04 6.03 44.69
C VAL A 421 -9.82 6.95 44.74
N GLU A 422 -8.62 6.44 44.44
CA GLU A 422 -7.39 7.24 44.35
C GLU A 422 -7.48 8.31 43.26
N ALA A 423 -7.93 7.93 42.06
CA ALA A 423 -8.14 8.86 40.95
C ALA A 423 -9.35 9.80 41.15
N GLY A 424 -10.23 9.53 42.12
CA GLY A 424 -11.41 10.34 42.42
C GLY A 424 -12.65 10.04 41.56
N ASN A 425 -12.63 8.95 40.78
CA ASN A 425 -13.61 8.60 39.75
C ASN A 425 -14.94 8.09 40.34
N LYS A 426 -15.77 8.99 40.86
CA LYS A 426 -17.01 8.67 41.57
C LYS A 426 -17.93 7.73 40.78
N GLU A 427 -18.10 7.97 39.49
CA GLU A 427 -19.02 7.19 38.64
C GLU A 427 -18.54 5.73 38.51
N VAL A 428 -17.23 5.52 38.40
CA VAL A 428 -16.61 4.18 38.45
C VAL A 428 -16.74 3.54 39.83
N VAL A 429 -16.55 4.31 40.92
CA VAL A 429 -16.72 3.79 42.29
C VAL A 429 -18.16 3.33 42.54
N GLN A 430 -19.15 4.06 42.04
CA GLN A 430 -20.56 3.67 42.09
C GLN A 430 -20.83 2.38 41.28
N LEU A 431 -20.25 2.27 40.08
CA LEU A 431 -20.36 1.11 39.20
C LEU A 431 -19.74 -0.15 39.80
N LEU A 432 -18.50 -0.08 40.30
CA LEU A 432 -17.79 -1.20 40.91
C LEU A 432 -18.52 -1.76 42.14
N ILE A 433 -19.00 -0.88 43.03
CA ILE A 433 -19.78 -1.28 44.20
C ILE A 433 -21.14 -1.88 43.78
N GLY A 434 -21.78 -1.29 42.76
CA GLY A 434 -22.99 -1.86 42.14
C GLY A 434 -22.77 -3.22 41.44
N ARG A 435 -21.51 -3.59 41.18
CA ARG A 435 -21.08 -4.90 40.64
C ARG A 435 -20.48 -5.83 41.69
N GLY A 436 -20.52 -5.46 42.97
CA GLY A 436 -20.18 -6.33 44.10
C GLY A 436 -18.74 -6.23 44.62
N ALA A 437 -17.98 -5.19 44.25
CA ALA A 437 -16.62 -4.97 44.76
C ALA A 437 -16.56 -4.86 46.31
N ASP A 438 -15.56 -5.49 46.92
CA ASP A 438 -15.31 -5.44 48.36
C ASP A 438 -14.83 -4.05 48.80
N VAL A 439 -15.75 -3.30 49.41
CA VAL A 439 -15.51 -1.95 49.97
C VAL A 439 -14.52 -1.92 51.13
N GLU A 440 -14.31 -3.05 51.81
CA GLU A 440 -13.36 -3.22 52.93
C GLU A 440 -12.10 -4.01 52.52
N ALA A 441 -11.90 -4.22 51.21
CA ALA A 441 -10.72 -4.88 50.67
C ALA A 441 -9.43 -4.21 51.17
N LYS A 442 -8.45 -5.03 51.58
CA LYS A 442 -7.18 -4.55 52.14
C LYS A 442 -6.00 -4.86 51.22
N SER A 443 -5.22 -3.83 50.94
CA SER A 443 -3.89 -3.93 50.34
C SER A 443 -2.89 -4.60 51.27
N VAL A 444 -1.70 -4.93 50.77
CA VAL A 444 -0.57 -5.50 51.55
C VAL A 444 -0.15 -4.58 52.71
N ARG A 445 -0.41 -3.26 52.60
CA ARG A 445 -0.17 -2.28 53.67
C ARG A 445 -1.35 -2.10 54.63
N GLY A 446 -2.42 -2.90 54.50
CA GLY A 446 -3.65 -2.76 55.27
C GLY A 446 -4.50 -1.52 54.89
N THR A 447 -4.20 -0.88 53.77
CA THR A 447 -4.98 0.25 53.25
C THR A 447 -6.29 -0.28 52.66
N THR A 448 -7.42 0.36 52.95
CA THR A 448 -8.73 0.14 52.31
C THR A 448 -9.04 1.28 51.32
N PRO A 449 -10.01 1.13 50.40
CA PRO A 449 -10.48 2.23 49.55
C PRO A 449 -10.90 3.45 50.38
N LEU A 450 -11.55 3.24 51.53
CA LEU A 450 -11.95 4.30 52.44
C LEU A 450 -10.75 5.09 52.99
N ASN A 451 -9.66 4.41 53.34
CA ASN A 451 -8.42 5.07 53.79
C ASN A 451 -7.79 5.91 52.67
N ILE A 452 -7.92 5.51 51.40
CA ILE A 452 -7.52 6.34 50.25
C ILE A 452 -8.43 7.57 50.11
N ALA A 453 -9.76 7.45 50.24
CA ALA A 453 -10.67 8.59 50.18
C ALA A 453 -10.38 9.65 51.27
N VAL A 454 -9.96 9.20 52.46
CA VAL A 454 -9.45 10.07 53.53
C VAL A 454 -8.16 10.79 53.12
N LEU A 455 -7.16 10.05 52.61
CA LEU A 455 -5.87 10.64 52.20
C LEU A 455 -6.03 11.66 51.06
N MET A 456 -6.85 11.34 50.06
CA MET A 456 -7.20 12.23 48.92
C MET A 456 -8.16 13.37 49.30
N LYS A 457 -8.67 13.39 50.54
CA LYS A 457 -9.58 14.42 51.08
C LYS A 457 -10.93 14.54 50.34
N ASN A 458 -11.28 13.53 49.55
CA ASN A 458 -12.48 13.56 48.72
C ASN A 458 -13.73 13.29 49.57
N ALA A 459 -14.29 14.35 50.15
CA ALA A 459 -15.45 14.28 51.04
C ALA A 459 -16.72 13.70 50.38
N ALA A 460 -16.82 13.73 49.04
CA ALA A 460 -17.93 13.13 48.31
C ALA A 460 -17.79 11.60 48.23
N LEU A 461 -16.61 11.11 47.83
CA LEU A 461 -16.30 9.66 47.86
C LEU A 461 -16.34 9.11 49.28
N LEU A 462 -15.78 9.84 50.25
CA LEU A 462 -15.75 9.43 51.65
C LEU A 462 -17.16 9.16 52.18
N ARG A 463 -18.12 10.07 51.94
CA ARG A 463 -19.54 9.88 52.30
C ARG A 463 -20.18 8.71 51.55
N PHE A 464 -19.87 8.52 50.27
CA PHE A 464 -20.45 7.43 49.49
C PHE A 464 -19.96 6.04 49.97
N LEU A 465 -18.67 5.91 50.26
CA LEU A 465 -18.09 4.67 50.82
C LEU A 465 -18.61 4.39 52.23
N LEU A 466 -18.69 5.40 53.12
CA LEU A 466 -19.28 5.26 54.46
C LEU A 466 -20.71 4.70 54.42
N ASN A 467 -21.55 5.23 53.51
CA ASN A 467 -22.91 4.75 53.32
C ASN A 467 -22.99 3.33 52.72
N SER A 468 -21.93 2.87 52.05
CA SER A 468 -21.87 1.55 51.40
C SER A 468 -21.30 0.47 52.33
N ALA A 469 -20.46 0.84 53.31
CA ALA A 469 -19.75 -0.06 54.21
C ALA A 469 -20.57 -0.55 55.44
N ASN A 470 -21.89 -0.32 55.46
CA ASN A 470 -22.85 -0.86 56.45
C ASN A 470 -22.40 -0.81 57.94
N GLY A 471 -21.72 0.26 58.34
CA GLY A 471 -21.32 0.47 59.75
C GLY A 471 -20.04 -0.24 60.19
N ALA A 472 -19.14 -0.61 59.27
CA ALA A 472 -17.81 -1.11 59.59
C ALA A 472 -17.05 -0.19 60.57
N PHE A 473 -16.24 -0.79 61.46
CA PHE A 473 -15.48 -0.07 62.49
C PHE A 473 -14.13 0.38 61.93
N ILE A 474 -14.06 1.64 61.50
CA ILE A 474 -13.01 2.10 60.58
C ILE A 474 -11.67 2.30 61.30
N GLN A 475 -10.63 1.62 60.81
CA GLN A 475 -9.24 1.85 61.21
C GLN A 475 -8.50 2.68 60.14
N ILE A 476 -8.54 4.01 60.31
CA ILE A 476 -7.68 4.91 59.53
C ILE A 476 -6.23 4.71 59.99
N VAL A 477 -5.41 4.02 59.19
CA VAL A 477 -3.99 3.79 59.51
C VAL A 477 -3.17 5.01 59.06
N GLY A 478 -2.83 5.89 60.00
CA GLY A 478 -1.96 7.03 59.74
C GLY A 478 -0.52 6.61 59.41
N ALA A 479 -0.06 6.89 58.19
CA ALA A 479 1.22 6.46 57.62
C ALA A 479 2.48 7.18 58.17
N SER A 480 2.61 7.22 59.50
CA SER A 480 3.88 7.44 60.23
C SER A 480 3.73 7.16 61.73
N ASP A 481 2.58 7.48 62.31
CA ASP A 481 2.42 7.65 63.77
C ASP A 481 1.53 6.57 64.42
N GLY A 482 0.96 5.62 63.65
CA GLY A 482 0.13 4.53 64.18
C GLY A 482 -1.23 4.94 64.75
N CYS A 483 -1.56 6.23 64.74
CA CYS A 483 -2.85 6.75 65.20
C CYS A 483 -4.01 6.16 64.38
N THR A 484 -4.85 5.35 65.04
CA THR A 484 -6.14 4.93 64.51
C THR A 484 -7.21 5.94 64.90
N VAL A 485 -8.00 6.39 63.93
CA VAL A 485 -9.17 7.26 64.16
C VAL A 485 -10.43 6.45 63.87
N PRO A 486 -11.20 6.03 64.90
CA PRO A 486 -12.48 5.37 64.67
C PRO A 486 -13.50 6.37 64.12
N VAL A 487 -14.25 5.93 63.12
CA VAL A 487 -15.35 6.68 62.50
C VAL A 487 -16.57 5.75 62.49
N GLU A 488 -17.73 6.25 62.91
CA GLU A 488 -19.01 5.53 62.83
C GLU A 488 -19.86 6.07 61.69
N ALA A 489 -20.27 5.21 60.76
CA ALA A 489 -21.00 5.61 59.56
C ALA A 489 -22.38 6.26 59.82
N ASN A 490 -23.01 6.01 60.97
CA ASN A 490 -24.34 6.52 61.32
C ASN A 490 -24.34 7.82 62.14
N SER A 491 -23.19 8.40 62.44
CA SER A 491 -23.12 9.67 63.18
C SER A 491 -23.38 10.88 62.25
N PRO A 492 -24.32 11.80 62.56
CA PRO A 492 -24.51 13.06 61.80
C PRO A 492 -23.40 14.09 62.05
N ARG A 493 -22.29 13.65 62.66
CA ARG A 493 -21.12 14.42 63.07
C ARG A 493 -20.18 14.61 61.89
N LEU A 494 -19.94 15.86 61.51
CA LEU A 494 -19.16 16.16 60.31
C LEU A 494 -17.71 15.71 60.49
N ILE A 495 -17.21 14.89 59.57
CA ILE A 495 -15.78 14.75 59.35
C ILE A 495 -15.28 16.11 58.85
N ARG A 496 -14.57 16.83 59.72
CA ARG A 496 -14.06 18.18 59.47
C ARG A 496 -12.54 18.14 59.44
N TRP A 497 -11.96 18.73 58.39
CA TRP A 497 -10.53 18.98 58.31
C TRP A 497 -10.18 20.16 59.21
N GLU A 498 -9.82 19.90 60.47
CA GLU A 498 -9.39 20.94 61.40
C GLU A 498 -7.87 21.01 61.53
N ARG A 499 -7.38 22.26 61.58
CA ARG A 499 -5.95 22.57 61.55
C ARG A 499 -5.40 22.69 62.96
N GLN A 500 -5.14 21.56 63.60
CA GLN A 500 -4.48 21.50 64.91
C GLN A 500 -2.99 21.88 64.79
N GLY A 501 -2.73 23.18 64.76
CA GLY A 501 -1.39 23.76 64.70
C GLY A 501 -0.72 23.60 63.33
N ARG A 502 0.48 23.01 63.30
CA ARG A 502 1.28 22.85 62.07
C ARG A 502 0.89 21.64 61.20
N ARG A 503 0.05 20.73 61.69
CA ARG A 503 -0.50 19.60 60.91
C ARG A 503 -2.00 19.82 60.64
N ASN A 504 -2.48 19.29 59.53
CA ASN A 504 -3.92 19.22 59.23
C ASN A 504 -4.42 17.86 59.70
N SER A 505 -5.30 17.83 60.70
CA SER A 505 -5.83 16.60 61.28
C SER A 505 -7.20 16.27 60.68
N LEU A 506 -7.54 14.99 60.60
CA LEU A 506 -8.93 14.58 60.43
C LEU A 506 -9.60 14.58 61.80
N VAL A 507 -10.74 15.26 61.94
CA VAL A 507 -11.50 15.27 63.20
C VAL A 507 -12.94 14.85 62.89
N CYS A 508 -13.43 13.83 63.59
CA CYS A 508 -14.87 13.56 63.70
C CYS A 508 -15.42 14.50 64.77
N VAL A 509 -16.33 15.40 64.37
CA VAL A 509 -16.91 16.47 65.22
C VAL A 509 -18.35 16.15 65.60
#